data_AF-A0A8I1S7Z9-F1
#
_entry.id   AF-A0A8I1S7Z9-F1
#
_cell.length_a   1.000
_cell.length_b   1.000
_cell.length_c   1.000
_cell.angle_alpha   90.00
_cell.angle_beta   90.00
_cell.angle_gamma   90.00
#
_symmetry.space_group_name_H-M   'P 1'
#
loop_
_entity.id
_entity.type
_entity.pdbx_description
1 polymer ?
#
loop_
_entity_poly.entity_id
_entity_poly.type
_entity_poly.pdbx_seq_one_letter_code
_entity_poly.pdbx_strand_id
1 'polypeptide(L)'
;MGEETATGTTLDGIDVLTVDHVGIAVPDLDAAIAFYTGVLAGVIEHREHNADQQIDEAMIVFDRSGAAARIQLIAPAGPDSTIAKFLDRSGPGLQQLAVRVPDVRVAADRLRAKGLRLLYDEPRRGTAGSVINFVHPKDAGGVLIELVQAP
;
A
#
# COMPACT_ATOMS: atom_id res chain seq x y z
N MET A 1 10.64 -39.59 -15.52
CA MET A 1 9.94 -39.77 -14.23
C MET A 1 9.35 -38.41 -13.91
N GLY A 2 8.04 -38.30 -14.02
CA GLY A 2 7.33 -37.02 -14.16
C GLY A 2 7.53 -36.10 -12.97
N GLU A 3 7.77 -34.84 -13.28
CA GLU A 3 7.62 -33.72 -12.36
C GLU A 3 6.12 -33.56 -12.14
N GLU A 4 5.64 -34.05 -11.00
CA GLU A 4 4.27 -33.83 -10.55
C GLU A 4 4.17 -32.35 -10.17
N THR A 5 3.71 -31.54 -11.12
CA THR A 5 3.27 -30.18 -10.86
C THR A 5 2.15 -30.27 -9.84
N ALA A 6 2.45 -29.89 -8.59
CA ALA A 6 1.44 -29.65 -7.59
C ALA A 6 0.46 -28.62 -8.16
N THR A 7 -0.69 -29.10 -8.62
CA THR A 7 -1.86 -28.30 -8.89
C THR A 7 -2.27 -27.69 -7.56
N GLY A 8 -1.72 -26.50 -7.30
CA GLY A 8 -1.97 -25.74 -6.09
C GLY A 8 -3.47 -25.65 -5.89
N THR A 9 -3.93 -26.26 -4.80
CA THR A 9 -5.26 -26.08 -4.24
C THR A 9 -5.56 -24.58 -4.31
N THR A 10 -6.59 -24.19 -5.05
CA THR A 10 -7.08 -22.82 -5.02
C THR A 10 -7.56 -22.62 -3.60
N LEU A 11 -6.70 -22.08 -2.74
CA LEU A 11 -7.10 -21.64 -1.41
C LEU A 11 -8.24 -20.66 -1.66
N ASP A 12 -9.35 -20.80 -0.93
CA ASP A 12 -10.53 -19.94 -1.03
C ASP A 12 -10.24 -18.45 -0.72
N GLY A 13 -9.01 -17.95 -0.87
CA GLY A 13 -8.58 -16.59 -0.59
C GLY A 13 -8.64 -15.66 -1.80
N ILE A 14 -7.99 -14.52 -1.65
CA ILE A 14 -7.71 -13.60 -2.75
C ILE A 14 -6.35 -13.95 -3.36
N ASP A 15 -6.22 -13.72 -4.67
CA ASP A 15 -4.98 -13.98 -5.39
C ASP A 15 -4.00 -12.82 -5.13
N VAL A 16 -3.20 -12.92 -4.07
CA VAL A 16 -2.11 -11.97 -3.79
C VAL A 16 -0.90 -12.34 -4.64
N LEU A 17 -0.44 -11.40 -5.45
CA LEU A 17 0.70 -11.60 -6.36
C LEU A 17 2.03 -11.35 -5.66
N THR A 18 2.12 -10.26 -4.90
CA THR A 18 3.31 -9.85 -4.16
C THR A 18 2.98 -8.75 -3.15
N VAL A 19 3.92 -8.40 -2.28
CA VAL A 19 3.90 -7.13 -1.55
C VAL A 19 4.19 -6.02 -2.55
N ASP A 20 3.28 -5.05 -2.65
CA ASP A 20 3.43 -3.91 -3.56
C ASP A 20 4.34 -2.84 -2.95
N HIS A 21 3.97 -2.39 -1.75
CA HIS A 21 4.72 -1.40 -1.01
C HIS A 21 4.42 -1.45 0.50
N VAL A 22 5.25 -0.77 1.27
CA VAL A 22 5.01 -0.49 2.69
C VAL A 22 4.87 1.02 2.84
N GLY A 23 3.73 1.47 3.35
CA GLY A 23 3.45 2.89 3.61
C GLY A 23 4.00 3.32 4.97
N ILE A 24 4.74 4.42 4.97
CA ILE A 24 5.39 5.02 6.14
C ILE A 24 4.94 6.47 6.25
N ALA A 25 4.20 6.77 7.32
CA ALA A 25 3.79 8.13 7.64
C ALA A 25 4.98 8.89 8.23
N VAL A 26 5.28 10.06 7.66
CA VAL A 26 6.40 10.92 8.07
C VAL A 26 5.91 12.37 8.25
N PRO A 27 6.48 13.14 9.20
CA PRO A 27 6.06 14.51 9.43
C PRO A 27 6.60 15.48 8.37
N ASP A 28 7.72 15.12 7.73
CA ASP A 28 8.39 15.91 6.69
C ASP A 28 8.85 14.96 5.59
N LEU A 29 8.29 15.13 4.39
CA LEU A 29 8.59 14.27 3.25
C LEU A 29 10.03 14.44 2.76
N ASP A 30 10.53 15.68 2.66
CA ASP A 30 11.85 15.95 2.09
C ASP A 30 12.96 15.46 3.04
N ALA A 31 12.77 15.61 4.36
CA ALA A 31 13.67 15.04 5.36
C ALA A 31 13.71 13.50 5.30
N ALA A 32 12.54 12.86 5.14
CA ALA A 32 12.47 11.41 4.99
C ALA A 32 13.15 10.96 3.68
N ILE A 33 12.87 11.61 2.56
CA ILE A 33 13.52 11.33 1.27
C ILE A 33 15.03 11.44 1.40
N ALA A 34 15.56 12.49 2.04
CA ALA A 34 17.00 12.66 2.25
C ALA A 34 17.63 11.47 3.00
N PHE A 35 16.95 10.92 4.01
CA PHE A 35 17.41 9.72 4.70
C PHE A 35 17.38 8.49 3.80
N TYR A 36 16.22 8.19 3.19
CA TYR A 36 16.05 6.97 2.39
C TYR A 36 16.93 6.95 1.13
N THR A 37 17.21 8.11 0.54
CA THR A 37 18.05 8.21 -0.65
C THR A 37 19.54 8.41 -0.30
N GLY A 38 19.85 9.24 0.69
CA GLY A 38 21.23 9.59 1.03
C GLY A 38 21.92 8.58 1.95
N VAL A 39 21.17 7.98 2.88
CA VAL A 39 21.74 7.02 3.86
C VAL A 39 21.54 5.58 3.40
N LEU A 40 20.33 5.25 2.92
CA LEU A 40 20.01 3.88 2.49
C LEU A 40 20.26 3.63 0.99
N ALA A 41 20.69 4.65 0.23
CA ALA A 41 20.94 4.57 -1.20
C ALA A 41 19.72 4.17 -2.05
N GLY A 42 18.51 4.45 -1.55
CA GLY A 42 17.28 4.31 -2.33
C GLY A 42 17.18 5.34 -3.45
N VAL A 43 16.34 5.05 -4.43
CA VAL A 43 16.04 5.94 -5.56
C VAL A 43 14.57 6.30 -5.53
N ILE A 44 14.25 7.57 -5.79
CA ILE A 44 12.87 8.03 -5.96
C ILE A 44 12.37 7.51 -7.31
N GLU A 45 11.40 6.61 -7.28
CA GLU A 45 10.72 6.10 -8.49
C GLU A 45 9.59 7.05 -8.93
N HIS A 46 8.86 7.59 -7.95
CA HIS A 46 7.71 8.47 -8.18
C HIS A 46 7.55 9.45 -7.02
N ARG A 47 7.04 10.64 -7.31
CA ARG A 47 6.63 11.64 -6.31
C ARG A 47 5.34 12.30 -6.79
N GLU A 48 4.37 12.44 -5.89
CA GLU A 48 3.05 12.97 -6.23
C GLU A 48 2.49 13.83 -5.09
N HIS A 49 1.77 14.88 -5.47
CA HIS A 49 0.93 15.65 -4.58
C HIS A 49 -0.53 15.30 -4.87
N ASN A 50 -1.25 14.80 -3.86
CA ASN A 50 -2.67 14.48 -3.98
C ASN A 50 -3.48 15.50 -3.16
N ALA A 51 -4.02 16.50 -3.87
CA ALA A 51 -4.80 17.58 -3.25
C ALA A 51 -6.11 17.07 -2.60
N ASP A 52 -6.76 16.08 -3.20
CA ASP A 52 -8.04 15.54 -2.70
C ASP A 52 -7.87 14.81 -1.37
N GLN A 53 -6.74 14.12 -1.19
CA GLN A 53 -6.39 13.42 0.05
C GLN A 53 -5.55 14.29 1.01
N GLN A 54 -5.10 15.46 0.56
CA GLN A 54 -4.20 16.36 1.28
C GLN A 54 -2.92 15.65 1.75
N ILE A 55 -2.27 14.92 0.84
CA ILE A 55 -1.00 14.21 1.10
C ILE A 55 0.03 14.51 0.03
N ASP A 56 1.29 14.49 0.44
CA ASP A 56 2.46 14.41 -0.43
C ASP A 56 3.12 13.06 -0.23
N GLU A 57 3.52 12.42 -1.32
CA GLU A 57 4.12 11.08 -1.25
C GLU A 57 5.29 10.88 -2.20
N ALA A 58 6.15 9.93 -1.84
CA ALA A 58 7.25 9.47 -2.69
C ALA A 58 7.43 7.95 -2.61
N MET A 59 7.51 7.28 -3.76
CA MET A 59 7.96 5.90 -3.86
C MET A 59 9.48 5.84 -3.88
N ILE A 60 10.04 5.08 -2.95
CA ILE A 60 11.45 4.72 -2.91
C ILE A 60 11.62 3.26 -3.30
N VAL A 61 12.55 3.01 -4.22
CA VAL A 61 12.99 1.67 -4.63
C VAL A 61 14.47 1.46 -4.31
N PHE A 62 14.81 0.24 -3.92
CA PHE A 62 16.20 -0.21 -3.76
C PHE A 62 16.65 -1.14 -4.88
N ASP A 63 15.69 -1.72 -5.61
CA ASP A 63 15.93 -2.50 -6.81
C ASP A 63 15.15 -1.90 -7.98
N ARG A 64 15.87 -1.62 -9.07
CA ARG A 64 15.33 -1.02 -10.29
C ARG A 64 14.81 -2.06 -11.30
N SER A 65 14.86 -3.34 -10.97
CA SER A 65 14.22 -4.40 -11.77
C SER A 65 12.70 -4.26 -11.85
N GLY A 66 12.10 -3.51 -10.91
CA GLY A 66 10.65 -3.32 -10.79
C GLY A 66 9.90 -4.47 -10.11
N ALA A 67 10.60 -5.56 -9.76
CA ALA A 67 10.01 -6.74 -9.13
C ALA A 67 9.96 -6.67 -7.59
N ALA A 68 10.74 -5.78 -6.99
CA ALA A 68 10.81 -5.63 -5.53
C ALA A 68 9.68 -4.75 -4.97
N ALA A 69 9.37 -4.99 -3.70
CA ALA A 69 8.48 -4.11 -2.92
C ALA A 69 9.08 -2.71 -2.78
N ARG A 70 8.21 -1.71 -2.74
CA ARG A 70 8.57 -0.29 -2.60
C ARG A 70 8.41 0.19 -1.16
N ILE A 71 9.05 1.30 -0.82
CA ILE A 71 8.70 2.08 0.36
C ILE A 71 7.94 3.32 -0.09
N GLN A 72 6.73 3.48 0.41
CA GLN A 72 5.93 4.68 0.21
C GLN A 72 6.11 5.60 1.41
N LEU A 73 6.76 6.74 1.22
CA LEU A 73 6.81 7.81 2.21
C LEU A 73 5.59 8.70 2.01
N ILE A 74 4.84 8.98 3.08
CA ILE A 74 3.61 9.80 3.02
C ILE A 74 3.67 10.87 4.09
N ALA A 75 3.55 12.12 3.68
CA ALA A 75 3.46 13.27 4.57
C ALA A 75 2.11 13.98 4.42
N PRO A 76 1.60 14.62 5.49
CA PRO A 76 0.39 15.42 5.40
C PRO A 76 0.68 16.72 4.62
N ALA A 77 -0.16 17.04 3.64
CA ALA A 77 -0.16 18.34 2.95
C ALA A 77 -1.19 19.32 3.54
N GLY A 78 -1.88 18.93 4.60
CA GLY A 78 -2.87 19.74 5.30
C GLY A 78 -3.27 19.12 6.66
N PRO A 79 -3.84 19.92 7.58
CA PRO A 79 -4.14 19.48 8.94
C PRO A 79 -5.28 18.45 9.03
N ASP A 80 -6.17 18.41 8.03
CA ASP A 80 -7.32 17.51 8.03
C ASP A 80 -7.05 16.14 7.38
N SER A 81 -5.83 15.95 6.83
CA SER A 81 -5.45 14.71 6.15
C SER A 81 -5.48 13.51 7.09
N THR A 82 -5.74 12.33 6.52
CA THR A 82 -5.73 11.07 7.28
C THR A 82 -4.35 10.78 7.89
N ILE A 83 -3.29 11.23 7.22
CA ILE A 83 -1.90 11.08 7.66
C ILE A 83 -1.60 12.02 8.83
N ALA A 84 -2.09 13.27 8.83
CA ALA A 84 -1.94 14.17 9.98
C ALA A 84 -2.56 13.54 11.24
N LYS A 85 -3.79 13.02 11.11
CA LYS A 85 -4.49 12.32 12.21
C LYS A 85 -3.78 11.04 12.66
N PHE A 86 -3.13 10.32 11.74
CA PHE A 86 -2.32 9.15 12.08
C PHE A 86 -1.10 9.58 12.92
N LEU A 87 -0.37 10.59 12.47
CA LEU A 87 0.84 11.11 13.15
C LEU A 87 0.51 11.61 14.56
N ASP A 88 -0.59 12.34 14.73
CA ASP A 88 -1.01 12.84 16.05
C ASP A 88 -1.30 11.70 17.04
N ARG A 89 -1.89 10.60 16.55
CA ARG A 89 -2.27 9.45 17.38
C ARG A 89 -1.10 8.50 17.65
N SER A 90 -0.26 8.28 16.65
CA SER A 90 0.65 7.12 16.60
C SER A 90 2.11 7.50 16.38
N GLY A 91 2.41 8.78 16.11
CA GLY A 91 3.72 9.24 15.68
C GLY A 91 4.10 8.76 14.28
N PRO A 92 5.31 9.12 13.81
CA PRO A 92 5.84 8.63 12.54
C PRO A 92 6.07 7.11 12.56
N GLY A 93 5.83 6.42 11.46
CA GLY A 93 6.06 4.97 11.37
C GLY A 93 5.26 4.25 10.29
N LEU A 94 5.30 2.92 10.36
CA LEU A 94 4.56 2.04 9.45
C LEU A 94 3.06 2.30 9.58
N GLN A 95 2.44 2.68 8.46
CA GLN A 95 1.04 3.08 8.41
C GLN A 95 0.18 2.00 7.74
N GLN A 96 0.69 1.36 6.68
CA GLN A 96 -0.01 0.29 5.97
C GLN A 96 0.94 -0.67 5.26
N LEU A 97 0.45 -1.89 5.03
CA LEU A 97 1.07 -2.88 4.15
C LEU A 97 0.19 -3.02 2.91
N ALA A 98 0.77 -2.80 1.72
CA ALA A 98 0.06 -2.94 0.47
C ALA A 98 0.45 -4.23 -0.25
N VAL A 99 -0.56 -4.93 -0.77
CA VAL A 99 -0.38 -6.15 -1.55
C VAL A 99 -1.01 -6.00 -2.92
N ARG A 100 -0.31 -6.52 -3.94
CA ARG A 100 -0.77 -6.48 -5.32
C ARG A 100 -1.77 -7.61 -5.58
N VAL A 101 -2.89 -7.27 -6.20
CA VAL A 101 -3.93 -8.21 -6.63
C VAL A 101 -4.23 -8.00 -8.12
N PRO A 102 -4.66 -9.04 -8.86
CA PRO A 102 -4.96 -8.91 -10.28
C PRO A 102 -6.21 -8.05 -10.52
N ASP A 103 -7.21 -8.14 -9.64
CA ASP A 103 -8.45 -7.34 -9.70
C ASP A 103 -8.92 -7.00 -8.28
N VAL A 104 -8.97 -5.70 -7.96
CA VAL A 104 -9.38 -5.23 -6.62
C VAL A 104 -10.88 -5.43 -6.37
N ARG A 105 -11.74 -5.37 -7.39
CA ARG A 105 -13.19 -5.62 -7.20
C ARG A 105 -13.45 -7.08 -6.86
N VAL A 106 -12.84 -7.98 -7.61
CA VAL A 106 -12.94 -9.43 -7.33
C VAL A 106 -12.37 -9.76 -5.95
N ALA A 107 -11.21 -9.19 -5.60
CA ALA A 107 -10.62 -9.38 -4.27
C ALA A 107 -11.55 -8.83 -3.17
N ALA A 108 -12.12 -7.64 -3.38
CA ALA A 108 -13.03 -7.00 -2.44
C ALA A 108 -14.29 -7.84 -2.18
N ASP A 109 -14.92 -8.35 -3.23
CA ASP A 109 -16.12 -9.18 -3.11
C ASP A 109 -15.84 -10.49 -2.36
N ARG A 110 -14.72 -11.14 -2.66
CA ARG A 110 -14.28 -12.36 -1.94
C ARG A 110 -14.03 -12.08 -0.45
N LEU A 111 -13.40 -10.95 -0.12
CA LEU A 111 -13.14 -10.57 1.27
C LEU A 111 -14.45 -10.25 2.02
N ARG A 112 -15.38 -9.54 1.39
CA ARG A 112 -16.72 -9.28 1.95
C ARG A 112 -17.52 -10.56 2.16
N ALA A 113 -17.47 -11.50 1.22
CA ALA A 113 -18.10 -12.81 1.36
C ALA A 113 -17.58 -13.61 2.56
N LYS A 114 -16.35 -13.32 3.01
CA LYS A 114 -15.74 -13.87 4.23
C LYS A 114 -16.01 -13.04 5.50
N GLY A 115 -16.79 -11.98 5.40
CA GLY A 115 -17.17 -11.12 6.53
C GLY A 115 -16.13 -10.06 6.90
N LEU A 116 -15.12 -9.80 6.07
CA LEU A 116 -14.13 -8.76 6.33
C LEU A 116 -14.67 -7.38 5.93
N ARG A 117 -14.39 -6.37 6.74
CA ARG A 117 -14.70 -4.97 6.44
C ARG A 117 -13.66 -4.39 5.49
N LEU A 118 -14.14 -3.75 4.44
CA LEU A 118 -13.34 -2.85 3.61
C LEU A 118 -13.65 -1.40 3.95
N LEU A 119 -12.68 -0.52 3.75
CA LEU A 119 -12.84 0.91 4.04
C LEU A 119 -13.71 1.62 3.01
N TYR A 120 -13.65 1.20 1.75
CA TYR A 120 -14.47 1.77 0.69
C TYR A 120 -15.50 0.76 0.18
N ASP A 121 -16.71 1.25 -0.07
CA ASP A 121 -17.76 0.49 -0.75
C ASP A 121 -17.34 0.15 -2.18
N GLU A 122 -16.75 1.12 -2.90
CA GLU A 122 -16.17 0.94 -4.23
C GLU A 122 -14.67 1.25 -4.24
N PRO A 123 -13.85 0.52 -5.02
CA PRO A 123 -12.44 0.83 -5.16
C PRO A 123 -12.19 2.25 -5.67
N ARG A 124 -11.10 2.86 -5.21
CA ARG A 124 -10.72 4.24 -5.53
C ARG A 124 -9.45 4.29 -6.37
N ARG A 125 -9.15 5.46 -6.92
CA ARG A 125 -7.87 5.73 -7.59
C ARG A 125 -6.77 5.95 -6.55
N GLY A 126 -5.65 5.25 -6.71
CA GLY A 126 -4.45 5.41 -5.92
C GLY A 126 -3.31 6.08 -6.70
N THR A 127 -2.12 6.02 -6.11
CA THR A 127 -0.85 6.53 -6.68
C THR A 127 -0.59 5.94 -8.06
N ALA A 128 -0.01 6.76 -8.95
CA ALA A 128 0.38 6.34 -10.30
C ALA A 128 -0.76 5.70 -11.13
N GLY A 129 -2.01 6.04 -10.82
CA GLY A 129 -3.19 5.55 -11.56
C GLY A 129 -3.67 4.15 -11.17
N SER A 130 -3.14 3.58 -10.08
CA SER A 130 -3.63 2.31 -9.54
C SER A 130 -5.10 2.37 -9.09
N VAL A 131 -5.71 1.19 -8.95
CA VAL A 131 -7.03 1.02 -8.33
C VAL A 131 -6.83 0.36 -6.97
N ILE A 132 -7.41 0.92 -5.92
CA ILE A 132 -7.13 0.53 -4.53
C ILE A 132 -8.37 0.35 -3.66
N ASN A 133 -8.26 -0.50 -2.65
CA ASN A 133 -9.17 -0.54 -1.49
C ASN A 133 -8.37 -1.05 -0.27
N PHE A 134 -8.97 -1.04 0.92
CA PHE A 134 -8.28 -1.40 2.14
C PHE A 134 -9.12 -2.33 3.00
N VAL A 135 -8.48 -3.34 3.59
CA VAL A 135 -9.05 -4.18 4.65
C VAL A 135 -8.90 -3.48 5.99
N HIS A 136 -9.98 -3.37 6.74
CA HIS A 136 -9.98 -2.66 8.02
C HIS A 136 -9.10 -3.39 9.05
N PRO A 137 -8.22 -2.69 9.82
CA PRO A 137 -7.26 -3.32 10.74
C PRO A 137 -7.88 -4.25 11.77
N LYS A 138 -9.10 -3.94 12.23
CA LYS A 138 -9.87 -4.78 13.17
C LYS A 138 -10.14 -6.20 12.65
N ASP A 139 -10.12 -6.43 11.34
CA ASP A 139 -10.30 -7.75 10.73
C ASP A 139 -8.99 -8.36 10.20
N ALA A 140 -7.89 -7.60 10.26
CA ALA A 140 -6.57 -7.96 9.73
C ALA A 140 -5.48 -7.93 10.82
N GLY A 141 -5.81 -8.33 12.05
CA GLY A 141 -4.83 -8.47 13.13
C GLY A 141 -4.15 -7.16 13.55
N GLY A 142 -4.82 -6.02 13.35
CA GLY A 142 -4.28 -4.70 13.68
C GLY A 142 -3.50 -4.02 12.54
N VAL A 143 -3.36 -4.67 11.38
CA VAL A 143 -2.65 -4.09 10.22
C VAL A 143 -3.66 -3.53 9.21
N LEU A 144 -3.43 -2.31 8.74
CA LEU A 144 -4.14 -1.79 7.57
C LEU A 144 -3.56 -2.45 6.32
N ILE A 145 -4.34 -3.30 5.65
CA ILE A 145 -3.93 -3.97 4.42
C ILE A 145 -4.53 -3.24 3.23
N GLU A 146 -3.69 -2.69 2.37
CA GLU A 146 -4.10 -2.11 1.09
C GLU A 146 -4.07 -3.18 -0.01
N LEU A 147 -5.10 -3.20 -0.84
CA LEU A 147 -5.19 -3.99 -2.06
C LEU A 147 -4.89 -3.07 -3.23
N VAL A 148 -3.87 -3.39 -4.02
CA VAL A 148 -3.43 -2.58 -5.15
C VAL A 148 -3.59 -3.37 -6.44
N GLN A 149 -4.36 -2.85 -7.38
CA GLN A 149 -4.36 -3.27 -8.77
C GLN A 149 -3.59 -2.22 -9.58
N ALA A 150 -2.52 -2.65 -10.21
CA ALA A 150 -1.75 -1.81 -11.14
C ALA A 150 -2.63 -1.39 -12.33
N PRO A 151 -2.30 -0.26 -13.01
CA PRO A 151 -3.03 0.21 -14.19
C PRO A 151 -3.20 -0.84 -15.30
#